data_AF-A0A258SM96-F1
#
_entry.id   AF-A0A258SM96-F1
#
_cell.length_a   1.000
_cell.length_b   1.000
_cell.length_c   1.000
_cell.angle_alpha   90.00
_cell.angle_beta   90.00
_cell.angle_gamma   90.00
#
_symmetry.space_group_name_H-M   'P 1'
#
loop_
_entity.id
_entity.type
_entity.pdbx_description
1 polymer ?
#
loop_
_entity_poly.entity_id
_entity_poly.type
_entity_poly.pdbx_seq_one_letter_code
_entity_poly.pdbx_strand_id
1 'polypeptide(L)'
;MERNMGLSTTQKTALTAAIIAFFMLLTRGSHVLTQVSLPDASLVLFLLGGMLLGRFAWFAAFFILASFIDFGAAAFDPAQGFCLTNSYWGLIPAYGAMWIGGTWLSKQQDAFNAMPYALVSLVTTLIAFVISTQTYYLFSGRFPANGVIESMQHGWEYLPNWMGFSMMYFAAVWLAVMALRNIKAIQTSKV
;
A
#
# COMPACT_ATOMS: atom_id res chain seq x y z
N MET A 1 -13.80 14.37 -38.46
CA MET A 1 -14.31 13.60 -37.30
C MET A 1 -13.11 13.15 -36.48
N GLU A 2 -12.63 14.00 -35.58
CA GLU A 2 -11.59 13.59 -34.62
C GLU A 2 -12.25 12.68 -33.59
N ARG A 3 -12.02 11.38 -33.73
CA ARG A 3 -12.38 10.40 -32.71
C ARG A 3 -11.51 10.70 -31.50
N ASN A 4 -12.06 11.40 -30.51
CA ASN A 4 -11.41 11.59 -29.21
C ASN A 4 -10.96 10.22 -28.68
N MET A 5 -9.67 9.92 -28.78
CA MET A 5 -9.04 8.66 -28.34
C MET A 5 -8.89 8.65 -26.81
N GLY A 6 -9.97 8.96 -26.09
CA GLY A 6 -9.99 8.83 -24.64
C GLY A 6 -10.04 7.36 -24.23
N LEU A 7 -9.21 6.96 -23.27
CA LEU A 7 -9.31 5.64 -22.63
C LEU A 7 -10.71 5.44 -22.05
N SER A 8 -11.31 4.28 -22.29
CA SER A 8 -12.56 3.88 -21.64
C SER A 8 -12.37 3.69 -20.14
N THR A 9 -13.46 3.70 -19.37
CA THR A 9 -13.39 3.46 -17.91
C THR A 9 -12.70 2.14 -17.58
N THR A 10 -13.02 1.07 -18.32
CA THR A 10 -12.39 -0.24 -18.15
C THR A 10 -10.89 -0.20 -18.42
N GLN A 11 -10.47 0.51 -19.48
CA GLN A 11 -9.04 0.66 -19.80
C GLN A 11 -8.30 1.44 -18.72
N LYS A 12 -8.90 2.50 -18.18
CA LYS A 12 -8.33 3.26 -17.06
C LYS A 12 -8.19 2.41 -15.81
N THR A 13 -9.22 1.64 -15.44
CA THR A 13 -9.18 0.73 -14.30
C THR A 13 -8.09 -0.33 -14.48
N ALA A 14 -8.00 -0.95 -15.67
CA ALA A 14 -6.99 -1.94 -15.97
C ALA A 14 -5.57 -1.35 -15.91
N LEU A 15 -5.36 -0.15 -16.47
CA LEU A 15 -4.08 0.53 -16.43
C LEU A 15 -3.67 0.88 -14.99
N THR A 16 -4.59 1.44 -14.19
CA THR A 16 -4.33 1.72 -12.76
C THR A 16 -3.96 0.44 -12.01
N ALA A 17 -4.70 -0.65 -12.24
CA ALA A 17 -4.42 -1.92 -11.59
C ALA A 17 -3.06 -2.50 -12.02
N ALA A 18 -2.71 -2.39 -13.30
CA ALA A 18 -1.42 -2.82 -13.83
C ALA A 18 -0.26 -2.01 -13.24
N ILE A 19 -0.41 -0.68 -13.11
CA ILE A 19 0.58 0.19 -12.49
C ILE A 19 0.78 -0.20 -11.02
N ILE A 20 -0.31 -0.39 -10.26
CA ILE A 20 -0.22 -0.82 -8.86
C ILE A 20 0.49 -2.17 -8.74
N ALA A 21 0.11 -3.16 -9.56
CA ALA A 21 0.75 -4.48 -9.58
C ALA A 21 2.24 -4.40 -9.92
N PHE A 22 2.62 -3.57 -10.89
CA PHE A 22 4.01 -3.35 -11.26
C PHE A 22 4.85 -2.78 -10.10
N PHE A 23 4.36 -1.74 -9.42
CA PHE A 23 5.08 -1.18 -8.27
C PHE A 23 5.13 -2.14 -7.08
N MET A 24 4.10 -2.95 -6.89
CA MET A 24 4.10 -4.00 -5.87
C MET A 24 5.21 -5.03 -6.15
N LEU A 25 5.31 -5.53 -7.38
CA LEU A 25 6.38 -6.43 -7.80
C LEU A 25 7.76 -5.78 -7.59
N LEU A 26 7.93 -4.52 -8.02
CA LEU A 26 9.20 -3.82 -7.96
C LEU A 26 9.73 -3.60 -6.53
N THR A 27 8.84 -3.28 -5.59
CA THR A 27 9.23 -2.89 -4.22
C THR A 27 9.20 -4.06 -3.26
N ARG A 28 8.14 -4.89 -3.31
CA ARG A 28 8.00 -6.06 -2.44
C ARG A 28 8.85 -7.24 -2.90
N GLY A 29 8.99 -7.41 -4.22
CA GLY A 29 9.86 -8.42 -4.81
C GLY A 29 11.32 -7.98 -4.94
N SER A 30 11.70 -6.81 -4.40
CA SER A 30 13.02 -6.19 -4.66
C SER A 30 14.20 -7.08 -4.24
N HIS A 31 14.08 -7.86 -3.16
CA HIS A 31 15.10 -8.81 -2.73
C HIS A 31 15.38 -9.93 -3.74
N VAL A 32 14.40 -10.26 -4.58
CA VAL A 32 14.50 -11.32 -5.61
C VAL A 32 14.79 -10.73 -6.98
N LEU A 33 14.26 -9.54 -7.27
CA LEU A 33 14.24 -8.97 -8.63
C LEU A 33 15.36 -7.95 -8.90
N THR A 34 15.91 -7.31 -7.86
CA THR A 34 16.85 -6.18 -8.04
C THR A 34 18.02 -6.24 -7.06
N GLN A 35 19.17 -5.69 -7.47
CA GLN A 35 20.34 -5.53 -6.58
C GLN A 35 20.17 -4.40 -5.56
N VAL A 36 19.16 -3.55 -5.76
CA VAL A 36 18.80 -2.44 -4.88
C VAL A 36 17.48 -2.80 -4.19
N SER A 37 17.48 -2.89 -2.85
CA SER A 37 16.26 -3.14 -2.09
C SER A 37 15.51 -1.82 -1.85
N LEU A 38 14.50 -1.56 -2.66
CA LEU A 38 13.56 -0.47 -2.43
C LEU A 38 12.67 -0.80 -1.23
N PRO A 39 12.32 0.19 -0.37
CA PRO A 39 11.34 -0.03 0.69
C PRO A 39 9.99 -0.51 0.12
N ASP A 40 9.30 -1.38 0.84
CA ASP A 40 7.99 -1.91 0.41
C ASP A 40 6.93 -0.79 0.32
N ALA A 41 6.33 -0.62 -0.86
CA ALA A 41 5.28 0.38 -1.10
C ALA A 41 3.85 -0.14 -0.83
N SER A 42 3.69 -1.39 -0.39
CA SER A 42 2.39 -2.08 -0.29
C SER A 42 1.30 -1.27 0.41
N LEU A 43 1.61 -0.59 1.53
CA LEU A 43 0.63 0.23 2.26
C LEU A 43 0.05 1.35 1.40
N VAL A 44 0.93 2.09 0.71
CA VAL A 44 0.53 3.17 -0.20
C VAL A 44 -0.29 2.60 -1.34
N LEU A 45 0.14 1.47 -1.91
CA LEU A 45 -0.55 0.81 -3.02
C LEU A 45 -1.96 0.32 -2.63
N PHE A 46 -2.17 -0.21 -1.42
CA PHE A 46 -3.50 -0.59 -0.94
C PHE A 46 -4.41 0.62 -0.69
N LEU A 47 -3.87 1.73 -0.17
CA LEU A 47 -4.63 2.98 -0.04
C LEU A 47 -5.01 3.54 -1.41
N LEU A 48 -4.07 3.61 -2.35
CA LEU A 48 -4.33 4.05 -3.71
C LEU A 48 -5.32 3.12 -4.44
N GLY A 49 -5.24 1.81 -4.21
CA GLY A 49 -6.20 0.84 -4.74
C GLY A 49 -7.61 1.12 -4.24
N GLY A 50 -7.78 1.34 -2.94
CA GLY A 50 -9.06 1.75 -2.36
C GLY A 50 -9.58 3.06 -2.93
N MET A 51 -8.68 4.02 -3.15
CA MET A 51 -9.02 5.35 -3.64
C MET A 51 -9.35 5.40 -5.14
N LEU A 52 -8.67 4.61 -5.98
CA LEU A 52 -8.75 4.69 -7.44
C LEU A 52 -9.57 3.55 -8.07
N LEU A 53 -9.71 2.41 -7.39
CA LEU A 53 -10.43 1.24 -7.90
C LEU A 53 -11.69 0.92 -7.10
N GLY A 54 -11.66 1.13 -5.78
CA GLY A 54 -12.81 1.07 -4.84
C GLY A 54 -13.48 -0.29 -4.63
N ARG A 55 -13.38 -1.22 -5.58
CA ARG A 55 -14.02 -2.56 -5.51
C ARG A 55 -13.18 -3.54 -4.71
N PHE A 56 -13.80 -4.24 -3.76
CA PHE A 56 -13.14 -5.26 -2.95
C PHE A 56 -12.47 -6.40 -3.74
N ALA A 57 -12.96 -6.71 -4.95
CA ALA A 57 -12.30 -7.68 -5.84
C ALA A 57 -10.83 -7.31 -6.14
N TRP A 58 -10.53 -6.02 -6.28
CA TRP A 58 -9.15 -5.55 -6.50
C TRP A 58 -8.30 -5.65 -5.23
N PHE A 59 -8.89 -5.40 -4.06
CA PHE A 59 -8.23 -5.66 -2.78
C PHE A 59 -7.77 -7.12 -2.69
N ALA A 60 -8.69 -8.06 -2.95
CA ALA A 60 -8.39 -9.48 -2.94
C ALA A 60 -7.32 -9.85 -3.97
N ALA A 61 -7.41 -9.31 -5.20
CA ALA A 61 -6.41 -9.56 -6.25
C ALA A 61 -5.00 -9.09 -5.84
N PHE A 62 -4.87 -7.90 -5.26
CA PHE A 62 -3.55 -7.42 -4.80
C PHE A 62 -3.06 -8.15 -3.56
N PHE A 63 -3.95 -8.56 -2.65
CA PHE A 63 -3.56 -9.40 -1.52
C PHE A 63 -3.01 -10.74 -1.99
N ILE A 64 -3.70 -11.40 -2.94
CA ILE A 64 -3.22 -12.64 -3.55
C ILE A 64 -1.88 -12.43 -4.25
N LEU A 65 -1.71 -11.32 -4.98
CA LEU A 65 -0.43 -10.99 -5.62
C LEU A 65 0.69 -10.81 -4.59
N ALA A 66 0.45 -10.06 -3.52
CA ALA A 66 1.42 -9.87 -2.43
C ALA A 66 1.81 -11.22 -1.79
N SER A 67 0.83 -12.07 -1.49
CA SER A 67 1.10 -13.42 -0.99
C SER A 67 1.89 -14.26 -1.99
N PHE A 68 1.56 -14.20 -3.27
CA PHE A 68 2.30 -14.92 -4.30
C PHE A 68 3.76 -14.49 -4.36
N ILE A 69 4.03 -13.18 -4.24
CA ILE A 69 5.40 -12.64 -4.17
C ILE A 69 6.13 -13.19 -2.94
N ASP A 70 5.50 -13.12 -1.76
CA ASP A 70 6.16 -13.51 -0.50
C ASP A 70 6.43 -15.01 -0.41
N PHE A 71 5.42 -15.83 -0.68
CA PHE A 71 5.55 -17.30 -0.67
C PHE A 71 6.45 -17.79 -1.82
N GLY A 72 6.42 -17.10 -2.97
CA GLY A 72 7.35 -17.36 -4.07
C GLY A 72 8.80 -17.08 -3.67
N ALA A 73 9.07 -15.92 -3.06
CA ALA A 73 10.40 -15.57 -2.56
C ALA A 73 10.90 -16.58 -1.51
N ALA A 74 10.03 -17.00 -0.59
CA ALA A 74 10.35 -18.01 0.42
C ALA A 74 10.64 -19.40 -0.18
N ALA A 75 10.05 -19.73 -1.33
CA ALA A 75 10.34 -20.98 -2.04
C ALA A 75 11.73 -20.99 -2.68
N PHE A 76 12.25 -19.82 -3.09
CA PHE A 76 13.61 -19.69 -3.64
C PHE A 76 14.68 -19.52 -2.55
N ASP A 77 14.35 -18.79 -1.48
CA ASP A 77 15.22 -18.56 -0.33
C ASP A 77 14.42 -18.73 0.97
N PRO A 78 14.59 -19.88 1.68
CA PRO A 78 13.90 -20.15 2.92
C PRO A 78 14.11 -19.09 4.01
N ALA A 79 15.20 -18.31 3.96
CA ALA A 79 15.43 -17.21 4.89
C ALA A 79 14.35 -16.11 4.77
N GLN A 80 13.79 -15.91 3.56
CA GLN A 80 12.67 -14.99 3.31
C GLN A 80 11.35 -15.51 3.90
N GLY A 81 11.26 -16.83 4.11
CA GLY A 81 10.12 -17.47 4.76
C GLY A 81 10.05 -17.21 6.26
N PHE A 82 11.03 -16.54 6.87
CA PHE A 82 11.02 -16.25 8.30
C PHE A 82 9.69 -15.57 8.66
N CYS A 83 9.30 -14.45 8.08
CA CYS A 83 8.07 -13.77 8.54
C CYS A 83 6.75 -14.48 8.16
N LEU A 84 6.80 -15.56 7.36
CA LEU A 84 5.63 -16.32 6.91
C LEU A 84 5.18 -17.33 7.96
N THR A 85 4.52 -16.81 8.99
CA THR A 85 3.91 -17.58 10.08
C THR A 85 2.40 -17.40 10.07
N ASN A 86 1.67 -18.00 11.02
CA ASN A 86 0.22 -17.85 11.10
C ASN A 86 -0.23 -16.39 11.31
N SER A 87 0.67 -15.54 11.80
CA SER A 87 0.45 -14.10 11.91
C SER A 87 0.34 -13.36 10.57
N TYR A 88 0.79 -13.96 9.46
CA TYR A 88 0.74 -13.36 8.12
C TYR A 88 -0.67 -12.91 7.72
N TRP A 89 -1.70 -13.67 8.14
CA TRP A 89 -3.11 -13.34 7.88
C TRP A 89 -3.57 -12.04 8.55
N GLY A 90 -2.82 -11.55 9.55
CA GLY A 90 -2.99 -10.21 10.14
C GLY A 90 -2.77 -9.07 9.15
N LEU A 91 -2.11 -9.32 8.01
CA LEU A 91 -1.98 -8.36 6.93
C LEU A 91 -3.32 -8.05 6.25
N ILE A 92 -4.30 -8.97 6.28
CA ILE A 92 -5.63 -8.73 5.71
C ILE A 92 -6.29 -7.51 6.37
N PRO A 93 -6.50 -7.47 7.71
CA PRO A 93 -7.06 -6.29 8.36
C PRO A 93 -6.14 -5.06 8.30
N ALA A 94 -4.81 -5.22 8.28
CA ALA A 94 -3.88 -4.11 8.15
C ALA A 94 -4.03 -3.40 6.79
N TYR A 95 -4.01 -4.15 5.68
CA TYR A 95 -4.24 -3.61 4.34
C TYR A 95 -5.70 -3.19 4.13
N GLY A 96 -6.63 -3.87 4.81
CA GLY A 96 -8.04 -3.47 4.84
C GLY A 96 -8.22 -2.05 5.38
N ALA A 97 -7.52 -1.68 6.45
CA ALA A 97 -7.53 -0.31 6.97
C ALA A 97 -7.06 0.72 5.92
N MET A 98 -5.97 0.41 5.19
CA MET A 98 -5.47 1.25 4.10
C MET A 98 -6.52 1.40 2.99
N TRP A 99 -7.12 0.28 2.56
CA TRP A 99 -8.12 0.25 1.50
C TRP A 99 -9.38 1.06 1.85
N ILE A 100 -9.86 0.92 3.09
CA ILE A 100 -11.02 1.66 3.59
C ILE A 100 -10.70 3.17 3.64
N GLY A 101 -9.51 3.55 4.12
CA GLY A 101 -9.06 4.94 4.10
C GLY A 101 -9.01 5.53 2.69
N GLY A 102 -8.45 4.80 1.73
CA GLY A 102 -8.46 5.17 0.32
C GLY A 102 -9.87 5.34 -0.23
N THR A 103 -10.75 4.37 0.06
CA THR A 103 -12.16 4.41 -0.35
C THR A 103 -12.87 5.63 0.23
N TRP A 104 -12.56 6.02 1.48
CA TRP A 104 -13.09 7.24 2.08
C TRP A 104 -12.56 8.51 1.41
N LEU A 105 -11.27 8.56 1.07
CA LEU A 105 -10.67 9.67 0.33
C LEU A 105 -11.31 9.86 -1.05
N SER A 106 -11.66 8.77 -1.74
CA SER A 106 -12.32 8.83 -3.05
C SER A 106 -13.69 9.53 -3.03
N LYS A 107 -14.32 9.63 -1.86
CA LYS A 107 -15.62 10.27 -1.66
C LYS A 107 -15.51 11.76 -1.31
N GLN A 108 -14.31 12.26 -1.06
CA GLN A 108 -14.08 13.68 -0.81
C GLN A 108 -14.19 14.47 -2.13
N GLN A 109 -14.48 15.77 -2.03
CA GLN A 109 -14.52 16.64 -3.21
C GLN A 109 -13.20 16.62 -4.01
N ASP A 110 -12.07 16.55 -3.29
CA ASP A 110 -10.76 16.29 -3.87
C ASP A 110 -10.03 15.24 -3.03
N ALA A 111 -9.89 14.04 -3.58
CA ALA A 111 -9.19 12.91 -2.94
C ALA A 111 -7.72 13.20 -2.63
N PHE A 112 -7.09 14.18 -3.32
CA PHE A 112 -5.71 14.60 -3.10
C PHE A 112 -5.61 15.98 -2.42
N ASN A 113 -6.68 16.46 -1.80
CA ASN A 113 -6.56 17.61 -0.90
C ASN A 113 -5.55 17.26 0.20
N ALA A 114 -4.56 18.14 0.38
CA ALA A 114 -3.38 17.86 1.20
C ALA A 114 -3.72 17.42 2.62
N MET A 115 -4.67 18.10 3.27
CA MET A 115 -5.01 17.85 4.68
C MET A 115 -5.68 16.48 4.91
N PRO A 116 -6.82 16.14 4.27
CA PRO A 116 -7.42 14.82 4.45
C PRO A 116 -6.52 13.70 3.92
N TYR A 117 -5.81 13.91 2.81
CA TYR A 117 -4.89 12.90 2.27
C TYR A 117 -3.77 12.56 3.26
N ALA A 118 -3.12 13.59 3.85
CA ALA A 118 -2.06 13.41 4.84
C ALA A 118 -2.58 12.79 6.14
N LEU A 119 -3.74 13.22 6.64
CA LEU A 119 -4.30 12.67 7.88
C LEU A 119 -4.72 11.21 7.72
N VAL A 120 -5.42 10.88 6.63
CA VAL A 120 -5.88 9.51 6.39
C VAL A 120 -4.70 8.59 6.16
N SER A 121 -3.69 9.01 5.37
CA SER A 121 -2.50 8.19 5.15
C SER A 121 -1.74 7.95 6.45
N LEU A 122 -1.56 8.97 7.29
CA LEU A 122 -0.93 8.85 8.61
C LEU A 122 -1.68 7.88 9.53
N VAL A 123 -2.98 8.11 9.72
CA VAL A 123 -3.81 7.32 10.65
C VAL A 123 -3.93 5.87 10.19
N THR A 124 -4.19 5.63 8.90
CA THR A 124 -4.30 4.25 8.40
C THR A 124 -2.96 3.52 8.44
N THR A 125 -1.84 4.20 8.18
CA THR A 125 -0.50 3.60 8.31
C THR A 125 -0.23 3.20 9.77
N LEU A 126 -0.58 4.04 10.74
CA LEU A 126 -0.44 3.72 12.16
C LEU A 126 -1.32 2.54 12.57
N ILE A 127 -2.58 2.51 12.13
CA ILE A 127 -3.49 1.39 12.39
C ILE A 127 -2.92 0.09 11.78
N ALA A 128 -2.49 0.14 10.53
CA ALA A 128 -1.90 -1.00 9.83
C ALA A 128 -0.64 -1.50 10.54
N PHE A 129 0.22 -0.58 11.02
CA PHE A 129 1.39 -0.91 11.82
C PHE A 129 1.02 -1.67 13.09
N VAL A 130 0.07 -1.14 13.87
CA VAL A 130 -0.38 -1.78 15.12
C VAL A 130 -0.96 -3.16 14.82
N ILE A 131 -1.88 -3.28 13.85
CA ILE A 131 -2.47 -4.58 13.49
C ILE A 131 -1.38 -5.58 13.07
N SER A 132 -0.49 -5.19 12.16
CA SER A 132 0.57 -6.06 11.64
C SER A 132 1.54 -6.49 12.75
N THR A 133 1.98 -5.55 13.58
CA THR A 133 2.94 -5.83 14.66
C THR A 133 2.30 -6.74 15.70
N GLN A 134 1.09 -6.42 16.16
CA GLN A 134 0.45 -7.15 17.23
C GLN A 134 0.03 -8.57 16.80
N THR A 135 -0.44 -8.72 15.57
CA THR A 135 -0.70 -10.06 15.01
C THR A 135 0.57 -10.89 14.91
N TYR A 136 1.71 -10.28 14.56
CA TYR A 136 3.01 -10.96 14.57
C TYR A 136 3.44 -11.42 15.96
N TYR A 137 3.42 -10.54 16.96
CA TYR A 137 3.82 -10.92 18.33
C TYR A 137 2.88 -11.94 18.96
N LEU A 138 1.58 -11.89 18.65
CA LEU A 138 0.59 -12.82 19.22
C LEU A 138 0.56 -14.19 18.54
N PHE A 139 0.70 -14.23 17.21
CA PHE A 139 0.38 -15.43 16.42
C PHE A 139 1.54 -16.00 15.61
N SER A 140 2.75 -15.42 15.69
CA SER A 140 3.90 -15.97 14.97
C SER A 140 4.46 -17.25 15.57
N GLY A 141 4.19 -17.52 16.85
CA GLY A 141 4.81 -18.62 17.60
C GLY A 141 6.29 -18.38 17.95
N ARG A 142 6.78 -17.14 17.78
CA ARG A 142 8.18 -16.76 18.04
C ARG A 142 8.44 -16.06 19.36
N PHE A 143 7.37 -15.53 19.94
CA PHE A 143 7.41 -14.85 21.22
C PHE A 143 6.55 -15.63 22.21
N PRO A 144 6.86 -15.56 23.51
CA PRO A 144 5.99 -16.09 24.55
C PRO A 144 4.56 -15.54 24.37
N ALA A 145 3.58 -16.44 24.38
CA ALA A 145 2.17 -16.10 24.18
C ALA A 145 1.56 -15.53 25.48
N ASN A 146 2.13 -14.43 25.98
CA ASN A 146 1.76 -13.83 27.26
C ASN A 146 0.56 -12.87 27.16
N GLY A 147 -0.11 -12.85 26.01
CA GLY A 147 -1.33 -12.09 25.76
C GLY A 147 -1.10 -10.70 25.16
N VAL A 148 -2.21 -9.98 24.95
CA VAL A 148 -2.23 -8.72 24.18
C VAL A 148 -1.44 -7.60 24.86
N ILE A 149 -1.56 -7.47 26.19
CA ILE A 149 -0.92 -6.39 26.94
C ILE A 149 0.61 -6.43 26.83
N GLU A 150 1.20 -7.62 26.92
CA GLU A 150 2.65 -7.78 26.78
C GLU A 150 3.08 -7.57 25.32
N SER A 151 2.31 -8.07 24.35
CA SER A 151 2.60 -7.83 22.93
C SER A 151 2.60 -6.34 22.56
N MET A 152 1.82 -5.51 23.26
CA MET A 152 1.77 -4.06 23.06
C MET A 152 3.02 -3.33 23.53
N GLN A 153 3.93 -3.99 24.23
CA GLN A 153 5.20 -3.39 24.65
C GLN A 153 6.29 -3.51 23.58
N HIS A 154 6.04 -4.29 22.53
CA HIS A 154 7.05 -4.63 21.53
C HIS A 154 6.77 -4.06 20.13
N GLY A 155 7.82 -3.98 19.34
CA GLY A 155 7.77 -3.59 17.92
C GLY A 155 7.78 -2.08 17.66
N TRP A 156 7.64 -1.22 18.68
CA TRP A 156 7.67 0.24 18.54
C TRP A 156 8.97 0.78 17.92
N GLU A 157 10.07 0.05 18.06
CA GLU A 157 11.35 0.34 17.40
C GLU A 157 11.25 0.36 15.86
N TYR A 158 10.30 -0.37 15.27
CA TYR A 158 10.06 -0.39 13.82
C TYR A 158 9.16 0.76 13.34
N LEU A 159 8.43 1.42 14.24
CA LEU A 159 7.47 2.47 13.88
C LEU A 159 8.11 3.62 13.09
N PRO A 160 9.29 4.17 13.45
CA PRO A 160 9.89 5.29 12.71
C PRO A 160 10.17 4.94 11.25
N ASN A 161 10.77 3.77 10.98
CA ASN A 161 11.08 3.34 9.61
C ASN A 161 9.80 3.00 8.84
N TRP A 162 8.84 2.32 9.48
CA TRP A 162 7.56 1.97 8.87
C TRP A 162 6.78 3.20 8.43
N MET A 163 6.68 4.21 9.31
CA MET A 163 6.05 5.48 8.99
C MET A 163 6.85 6.28 7.97
N GLY A 164 8.17 6.37 8.14
CA GLY A 164 9.06 7.15 7.27
C GLY A 164 8.98 6.71 5.81
N PHE A 165 9.14 5.42 5.53
CA PHE A 165 9.05 4.90 4.16
C PHE A 165 7.66 5.07 3.56
N SER A 166 6.61 4.82 4.34
CA SER A 166 5.23 5.00 3.89
C SER A 166 4.94 6.46 3.54
N MET A 167 5.30 7.39 4.43
CA MET A 167 5.08 8.83 4.22
C MET A 167 5.90 9.37 3.05
N MET A 168 7.11 8.85 2.82
CA MET A 168 7.91 9.17 1.64
C MET A 168 7.16 8.83 0.34
N TYR A 169 6.58 7.63 0.24
CA TYR A 169 5.80 7.25 -0.94
C TYR A 169 4.50 8.07 -1.07
N PHE A 170 3.79 8.33 0.03
CA PHE A 170 2.59 9.18 -0.02
C PHE A 170 2.89 10.60 -0.50
N ALA A 171 3.98 11.19 -0.02
CA ALA A 171 4.45 12.51 -0.44
C ALA A 171 4.85 12.51 -1.92
N ALA A 172 5.58 11.49 -2.37
CA ALA A 172 5.98 11.36 -3.78
C ALA A 172 4.75 11.28 -4.70
N VAL A 173 3.74 10.48 -4.34
CA VAL A 173 2.49 10.38 -5.10
C VAL A 173 1.74 11.71 -5.11
N TRP A 174 1.63 12.38 -3.96
CA TRP A 174 0.95 13.67 -3.87
C TRP A 174 1.63 14.74 -4.75
N LEU A 175 2.96 14.84 -4.67
CA LEU A 175 3.76 15.75 -5.49
C LEU A 175 3.60 15.46 -6.98
N ALA A 176 3.63 14.19 -7.38
CA ALA A 176 3.40 13.78 -8.77
C ALA A 176 2.02 14.22 -9.27
N VAL A 177 0.97 14.05 -8.46
CA VAL A 177 -0.39 14.50 -8.82
C VAL A 177 -0.44 16.02 -8.94
N MET A 178 0.18 16.76 -8.03
CA MET A 178 0.23 18.23 -8.11
C MET A 178 0.98 18.72 -9.35
N ALA A 179 2.11 18.11 -9.68
CA ALA A 179 2.86 18.42 -10.90
C ALA A 179 2.01 18.19 -12.15
N LEU A 180 1.30 17.06 -12.23
CA LEU A 180 0.40 16.76 -13.36
C LEU A 180 -0.77 17.74 -13.46
N ARG A 181 -1.33 18.19 -12.33
CA ARG A 181 -2.40 19.21 -12.30
C ARG A 181 -1.89 20.56 -12.80
N ASN A 182 -0.71 20.99 -12.35
CA ASN A 182 -0.09 22.24 -12.77
C ASN A 182 0.25 22.26 -14.26
N ILE A 183 0.78 21.16 -14.81
CA ILE A 183 1.08 21.06 -16.25
C ILE A 183 -0.20 21.22 -17.08
N LYS A 184 -1.29 20.56 -16.69
CA LYS A 184 -2.58 20.69 -17.36
C LYS A 184 -3.15 22.11 -17.29
N ALA A 185 -3.03 22.76 -16.12
CA ALA A 185 -3.47 24.14 -15.95
C ALA A 185 -2.73 25.11 -16.89
N ILE A 186 -1.41 24.95 -17.04
CA ILE A 186 -0.58 25.74 -17.96
C ILE A 186 -0.98 25.50 -19.43
N GLN A 187 -1.33 24.27 -19.79
CA GLN A 187 -1.80 23.95 -21.14
C GLN A 187 -3.15 24.60 -21.45
N THR A 188 -4.08 24.62 -20.49
CA THR A 188 -5.39 25.26 -20.67
C THR A 188 -5.33 26.78 -20.70
N SER A 189 -4.34 27.42 -20.08
CA SER A 189 -4.20 28.88 -20.08
C SER A 189 -3.53 29.45 -21.34
N LYS A 190 -3.04 28.59 -22.25
CA LYS A 190 -2.40 28.98 -23.53
C LYS A 190 -3.36 28.93 -24.73
N VAL A 191 -4.68 28.86 -24.48
CA VAL A 191 -5.76 28.92 -25.47
C VAL A 191 -6.53 30.22 -25.26
#